data_AF-A0A1F8GL65-F1
#
_entry.id   AF-A0A1F8GL65-F1
#
_cell.length_a   1.000
_cell.length_b   1.000
_cell.length_c   1.000
_cell.angle_alpha   90.00
_cell.angle_beta   90.00
_cell.angle_gamma   90.00
#
_symmetry.space_group_name_H-M   'P 1'
#
loop_
_entity.id
_entity.type
_entity.pdbx_description
1 polymer ?
#
loop_
_entity_poly.entity_id
_entity_poly.type
_entity_poly.pdbx_seq_one_letter_code
_entity_poly.pdbx_strand_id
1 'polypeptide(L)'
;MSNYFFLIFLATIIITRLFIFIYPISAPTFGKFRTHHYMYGLVGIFAGLSFHSIMIYAIGLGLFVDELTYLLIRGKNHKDNYSKISLLGTLFFAIIVFIFRKYFLFF
;
A
#
# COMPACT_ATOMS: atom_id res chain seq x y z
N MET A 1 -1.22 -17.23 11.43
CA MET A 1 -2.07 -16.33 10.61
C MET A 1 -1.61 -14.88 10.66
N SER A 2 -1.44 -14.25 11.83
CA SER A 2 -1.04 -12.83 11.88
C SER A 2 0.36 -12.50 11.36
N ASN A 3 1.34 -13.37 11.60
CA ASN A 3 2.68 -13.19 11.02
C ASN A 3 2.66 -13.40 9.50
N TYR A 4 1.80 -14.29 8.99
CA TYR A 4 1.64 -14.54 7.56
C TYR A 4 0.99 -13.34 6.85
N PHE A 5 -0.09 -12.80 7.42
CA PHE A 5 -0.70 -11.54 6.99
C PHE A 5 0.34 -10.41 6.91
N PHE A 6 1.09 -10.21 7.99
CA PHE A 6 2.10 -9.15 8.04
C PHE A 6 3.23 -9.37 7.03
N LEU A 7 3.65 -10.62 6.83
CA LEU A 7 4.69 -10.95 5.85
C LEU A 7 4.23 -10.66 4.42
N ILE A 8 2.99 -11.01 4.05
CA ILE A 8 2.43 -10.65 2.74
C ILE A 8 2.35 -9.13 2.61
N PHE A 9 1.76 -8.45 3.59
CA PHE A 9 1.63 -7.00 3.62
C PHE A 9 2.99 -6.30 3.40
N LEU A 10 4.01 -6.70 4.16
CA LEU A 10 5.35 -6.12 4.06
C LEU A 10 6.02 -6.45 2.72
N ALA A 11 5.88 -7.70 2.27
CA ALA A 11 6.41 -8.13 0.97
C ALA A 11 5.77 -7.33 -0.17
N THR A 12 4.45 -7.08 -0.12
CA THR A 12 3.76 -6.23 -1.10
C THR A 12 4.38 -4.83 -1.14
N ILE A 13 4.57 -4.15 0.01
CA ILE A 13 5.21 -2.82 0.04
C ILE A 13 6.61 -2.86 -0.58
N ILE A 14 7.44 -3.82 -0.16
CA ILE A 14 8.83 -3.92 -0.66
C ILE A 14 8.85 -4.18 -2.16
N ILE A 15 8.07 -5.15 -2.64
CA ILE A 15 8.01 -5.51 -4.06
C ILE A 15 7.50 -4.33 -4.89
N THR A 16 6.41 -3.69 -4.46
CA THR A 16 5.84 -2.54 -5.19
C THR A 16 6.84 -1.37 -5.25
N ARG A 17 7.49 -1.02 -4.13
CA ARG A 17 8.50 0.04 -4.11
C ARG A 17 9.73 -0.28 -4.96
N LEU A 18 10.24 -1.50 -4.89
CA LEU A 18 11.39 -1.92 -5.70
C LEU A 18 11.02 -1.90 -7.19
N PHE A 19 9.85 -2.42 -7.54
CA PHE A 19 9.36 -2.45 -8.91
C PHE A 19 9.22 -1.04 -9.50
N ILE A 20 8.58 -0.12 -8.77
CA ILE A 20 8.40 1.27 -9.22
C ILE A 20 9.73 2.05 -9.23
N PHE A 21 10.67 1.69 -8.36
CA PHE A 21 11.99 2.32 -8.31
C PHE A 21 12.83 1.96 -9.53
N ILE A 22 12.81 0.67 -9.91
CA ILE A 22 13.55 0.16 -11.08
C ILE A 22 12.85 0.58 -12.38
N TYR A 23 11.52 0.51 -12.41
CA TYR A 23 10.69 0.81 -13.58
C TYR A 23 9.66 1.90 -13.25
N PRO A 24 10.06 3.18 -13.31
CA PRO A 24 9.15 4.31 -13.06
C PRO A 24 8.16 4.45 -14.22
N ILE A 25 7.12 3.63 -14.22
CA ILE A 25 6.05 3.65 -15.21
C ILE A 25 5.02 4.70 -14.78
N SER A 26 4.62 5.57 -15.71
CA SER A 26 3.53 6.50 -15.46
C SER A 26 2.21 5.75 -15.44
N ALA A 27 1.46 5.91 -14.35
CA ALA A 27 0.15 5.30 -14.23
C ALA A 27 -0.84 5.80 -15.31
N PRO A 28 -1.81 4.96 -15.71
CA PRO A 28 -2.88 5.33 -16.64
C PRO A 28 -3.56 6.65 -16.24
N THR A 29 -3.82 7.50 -17.24
CA THR A 29 -4.53 8.76 -17.07
C THR A 29 -5.83 8.74 -17.88
N PHE A 30 -6.95 8.94 -17.19
CA PHE A 30 -8.27 9.09 -17.78
C PHE A 30 -8.68 10.57 -17.67
N GLY A 31 -8.45 11.34 -18.73
CA GLY A 31 -8.63 12.80 -18.69
C GLY A 31 -7.68 13.46 -17.68
N LYS A 32 -8.23 14.13 -16.66
CA LYS A 32 -7.46 14.75 -15.56
C LYS A 32 -7.17 13.78 -14.40
N PHE A 33 -7.73 12.58 -14.43
CA PHE A 33 -7.61 11.62 -13.35
C PHE A 33 -6.46 10.65 -13.63
N ARG A 34 -5.43 10.66 -12.78
CA ARG A 34 -4.33 9.70 -12.83
C ARG A 34 -4.63 8.58 -11.85
N THR A 35 -4.56 7.33 -12.29
CA THR A 35 -4.71 6.20 -11.37
C THR A 35 -3.45 6.03 -10.53
N HIS A 36 -3.61 5.42 -9.38
CA HIS A 36 -2.54 5.22 -8.42
C HIS A 36 -2.72 3.87 -7.75
N HIS A 37 -1.64 3.27 -7.22
CA HIS A 37 -1.72 1.91 -6.74
C HIS A 37 -2.48 1.80 -5.40
N TYR A 38 -2.58 2.89 -4.64
CA TYR A 38 -3.49 2.93 -3.48
C TYR A 38 -4.95 2.64 -3.85
N MET A 39 -5.38 2.97 -5.07
CA MET A 39 -6.75 2.74 -5.52
C MET A 39 -7.03 1.25 -5.71
N TYR A 40 -6.08 0.53 -6.32
CA TYR A 40 -6.13 -0.92 -6.40
C TYR A 40 -6.04 -1.54 -5.00
N GLY A 41 -5.28 -0.91 -4.10
CA GLY A 41 -5.23 -1.24 -2.68
C GLY A 41 -6.60 -1.17 -2.01
N LEU A 42 -7.35 -0.08 -2.20
CA LEU A 42 -8.73 0.06 -1.68
C LEU A 42 -9.66 -1.03 -2.21
N VAL A 43 -9.62 -1.30 -3.52
CA VAL A 43 -10.42 -2.39 -4.12
C VAL A 43 -10.04 -3.74 -3.51
N GLY A 44 -8.74 -4.00 -3.34
CA GLY A 44 -8.23 -5.22 -2.71
C GLY A 44 -8.65 -5.35 -1.24
N ILE A 45 -8.66 -4.26 -0.48
CA ILE A 45 -9.16 -4.24 0.90
C ILE A 45 -10.63 -4.69 0.94
N PHE A 46 -11.49 -4.06 0.15
CA PHE A 46 -12.91 -4.41 0.13
C PHE A 46 -13.13 -5.84 -0.36
N ALA A 47 -12.46 -6.27 -1.42
CA ALA A 47 -12.55 -7.64 -1.92
C ALA A 47 -12.07 -8.66 -0.87
N GLY A 48 -10.96 -8.38 -0.18
CA GLY A 48 -10.43 -9.24 0.87
C GLY A 48 -11.40 -9.42 2.03
N LEU A 49 -12.07 -8.34 2.44
CA LEU A 49 -13.13 -8.38 3.46
C LEU A 49 -14.35 -9.18 2.97
N SER A 50 -14.86 -8.89 1.77
CA SER A 50 -16.05 -9.56 1.23
C SER A 50 -15.86 -11.07 1.01
N PHE A 51 -14.68 -11.50 0.57
CA PHE A 51 -14.35 -12.91 0.34
C PHE A 51 -13.67 -13.60 1.53
N HIS A 52 -13.54 -12.91 2.67
CA HIS A 52 -12.83 -13.42 3.86
C HIS A 52 -11.42 -13.94 3.53
N SER A 53 -10.73 -13.29 2.58
CA SER A 53 -9.42 -13.70 2.08
C SER A 53 -8.31 -12.83 2.67
N ILE A 54 -7.60 -13.40 3.65
CA ILE A 54 -6.45 -12.76 4.31
C ILE A 54 -5.38 -12.33 3.30
N MET A 55 -5.18 -13.13 2.24
CA MET A 55 -4.17 -12.84 1.22
C MET A 55 -4.53 -11.59 0.41
N ILE A 56 -5.77 -11.53 -0.10
CA ILE A 56 -6.25 -10.38 -0.90
C ILE A 56 -6.28 -9.13 -0.01
N TYR A 57 -6.73 -9.27 1.23
CA TYR A 57 -6.75 -8.19 2.21
C TYR A 57 -5.34 -7.65 2.51
N ALA A 58 -4.37 -8.53 2.76
CA ALA A 58 -2.98 -8.16 3.03
C ALA A 58 -2.33 -7.43 1.85
N ILE A 59 -2.55 -7.93 0.62
CA ILE A 59 -2.05 -7.29 -0.61
C ILE A 59 -2.70 -5.92 -0.79
N GLY A 60 -4.03 -5.83 -0.65
CA GLY A 60 -4.76 -4.58 -0.77
C GLY A 60 -4.28 -3.53 0.24
N LEU A 61 -4.13 -3.94 1.51
CA LEU A 61 -3.62 -3.06 2.56
C LEU A 61 -2.18 -2.63 2.30
N GLY A 62 -1.32 -3.53 1.80
CA GLY A 62 0.06 -3.21 1.44
C GLY A 62 0.13 -2.14 0.35
N LEU A 63 -0.62 -2.31 -0.74
CA LEU A 63 -0.70 -1.33 -1.83
C LEU A 63 -1.26 0.02 -1.36
N PHE A 64 -2.26 0.01 -0.48
CA PHE A 64 -2.85 1.24 0.05
C PHE A 64 -1.87 2.00 0.96
N VAL A 65 -1.24 1.30 1.90
CA VAL A 65 -0.30 1.89 2.86
C VAL A 65 0.97 2.38 2.18
N ASP A 66 1.41 1.73 1.10
CA ASP A 66 2.61 2.12 0.36
C ASP A 66 2.57 3.58 -0.12
N GLU A 67 1.39 4.03 -0.59
CA GLU A 67 1.17 5.38 -1.10
C GLU A 67 0.47 6.32 -0.10
N LEU A 68 0.06 5.82 1.07
CA LEU A 68 -0.77 6.58 2.01
C LEU A 68 -0.11 7.90 2.43
N THR A 69 1.19 7.88 2.78
CA THR A 69 1.91 9.10 3.14
C THR A 69 2.03 10.06 1.96
N TYR A 70 2.28 9.54 0.75
CA TYR A 70 2.32 10.34 -0.47
C TYR A 70 0.99 11.08 -0.72
N LEU A 71 -0.15 10.43 -0.47
CA LEU A 71 -1.47 11.05 -0.55
C LEU A 71 -1.67 12.14 0.50
N LEU A 72 -1.27 11.87 1.74
CA LEU A 72 -1.40 12.83 2.85
C LEU A 72 -0.59 14.10 2.61
N ILE A 73 0.61 14.00 2.04
CA ILE A 73 1.43 15.16 1.68
C ILE A 73 1.04 15.78 0.32
N ARG A 74 0.02 15.24 -0.36
CA ARG A 74 -0.44 15.66 -1.70
C ARG A 74 0.70 15.67 -2.73
N GLY A 75 1.53 14.63 -2.69
CA GLY A 75 2.61 14.47 -3.65
C GLY A 75 2.06 14.45 -5.08
N LYS A 76 2.84 15.00 -6.02
CA LYS A 76 2.43 15.10 -7.44
C LYS A 76 3.31 14.26 -8.34
N ASN A 77 4.58 14.12 -7.95
CA ASN A 77 5.61 13.58 -8.80
C ASN A 77 6.30 12.39 -8.14
N HIS A 78 6.99 11.59 -8.96
CA HIS A 78 7.78 10.45 -8.48
C HIS A 78 8.80 10.85 -7.39
N LYS A 79 9.41 12.05 -7.49
CA LYS A 79 10.32 12.59 -6.48
C LYS A 79 9.67 12.75 -5.10
N ASP A 80 8.37 13.10 -5.06
CA ASP A 80 7.65 13.26 -3.79
C ASP A 80 7.35 11.90 -3.17
N ASN A 81 7.07 10.88 -4.00
CA ASN A 81 6.83 9.51 -3.55
C ASN A 81 8.08 8.85 -2.93
N TYR A 82 9.27 9.20 -3.43
CA TYR A 82 10.55 8.77 -2.88
C TYR A 82 11.20 9.81 -1.97
N SER A 83 10.44 10.82 -1.54
CA SER A 83 10.92 11.77 -0.54
C SER A 83 11.15 11.05 0.80
N LYS A 84 12.09 11.58 1.60
CA LYS A 84 12.36 11.04 2.95
C LYS A 84 11.08 10.99 3.81
N ILE A 85 10.19 11.97 3.63
CA ILE A 85 8.92 12.05 4.37
C ILE A 85 8.02 10.88 3.97
N SER A 86 7.85 10.62 2.67
CA SER A 86 7.04 9.50 2.17
C SER A 86 7.57 8.15 2.67
N LEU A 87 8.89 7.92 2.56
CA LEU A 87 9.52 6.69 3.01
C LEU A 87 9.40 6.46 4.52
N LEU A 88 9.65 7.50 5.33
CA LEU A 88 9.49 7.42 6.79
C LEU A 88 8.04 7.20 7.18
N GLY A 89 7.09 7.81 6.46
CA GLY A 89 5.67 7.61 6.71
C GLY A 89 5.21 6.19 6.36
N THR A 90 5.66 5.61 5.24
CA THR A 90 5.37 4.20 4.92
C THR A 90 5.95 3.26 5.97
N LEU A 91 7.19 3.51 6.43
CA LEU A 91 7.79 2.73 7.52
C LEU A 91 6.97 2.86 8.81
N PHE A 92 6.56 4.08 9.17
CA PHE A 92 5.73 4.35 10.34
C PHE A 92 4.40 3.61 10.27
N PHE A 93 3.69 3.66 9.13
CA PHE A 93 2.44 2.93 8.95
C PHE A 93 2.65 1.41 8.95
N ALA A 94 3.74 0.90 8.39
CA ALA A 94 4.08 -0.52 8.46
C ALA A 94 4.30 -0.98 9.92
N ILE A 95 4.94 -0.16 10.75
CA ILE A 95 5.09 -0.42 12.19
C ILE A 95 3.72 -0.41 12.89
N ILE A 96 2.84 0.53 12.57
CA ILE A 96 1.47 0.53 13.11
C ILE A 96 0.75 -0.76 12.74
N VAL A 97 0.76 -1.16 11.46
CA VAL A 97 0.13 -2.40 11.01
C VAL A 97 0.76 -3.61 11.72
N PHE A 98 2.07 -3.62 11.95
CA PHE A 98 2.73 -4.67 12.73
C PHE A 98 2.20 -4.77 14.16
N ILE A 99 2.12 -3.64 14.88
CA ILE A 99 1.65 -3.59 16.28
C ILE A 99 0.19 -4.06 16.35
N PHE A 100 -0.65 -3.58 15.44
CA PHE A 100 -2.09 -3.86 15.43
C PHE A 100 -2.48 -5.09 14.59
N ARG A 101 -1.52 -5.88 14.09
CA ARG A 101 -1.77 -7.00 13.15
C ARG A 101 -2.80 -8.03 13.60
N LYS A 102 -3.04 -8.17 14.91
CA LYS A 102 -4.07 -9.08 15.45
C LYS A 102 -5.48 -8.52 15.29
N TYR A 103 -5.65 -7.21 15.37
CA TYR A 103 -6.94 -6.54 15.21
C TYR A 103 -7.39 -6.51 13.75
N PHE A 104 -6.44 -6.41 12.82
CA PHE A 104 -6.70 -6.44 11.38
C PHE A 104 -7.21 -7.80 10.84
N LEU A 105 -7.27 -8.84 11.68
CA LEU A 105 -7.74 -10.18 11.30
C LEU A 105 -9.11 -10.52 11.88
N PHE A 106 -9.78 -9.53 12.47
CA PHE A 106 -11.10 -9.69 13.04
C PHE A 106 -12.16 -9.32 12.00
N PHE A 107 -12.35 -10.20 11.01
CA PHE A 107 -13.39 -10.09 9.98
C PHE A 107 -13.72 -11.47 9.42
#